data_AF-A0A6A6EGR6-F1
#
_entry.id   AF-A0A6A6EGR6-F1
#
_cell.length_a   1.000
_cell.length_b   1.000
_cell.length_c   1.000
_cell.angle_alpha   90.00
_cell.angle_beta   90.00
_cell.angle_gamma   90.00
#
_symmetry.space_group_name_H-M   'P 1'
#
loop_
_entity.id
_entity.type
_entity.pdbx_description
1 polymer ?
#
loop_
_entity_poly.entity_id
_entity_poly.type
_entity_poly.pdbx_seq_one_letter_code
_entity_poly.pdbx_strand_id
1 'polypeptide(L)'
;MLPTTTATSPENREHNQYLLIRNSMRRLFPLSDVARWTYAEYIQHRKDILKDEQDRLAAKLAQKEKEATLNLQPIMPAFRDKKIPEFYGPLLYGASRGAVLCEPTIWCQGWEQGKEEIAPWPTWQEMKWEGDDRAKTHVGRFLPLPREPGPEGLHWQQLSRLPQYPFDEVARIPTLEDTHLPVDEVDFEAGAELIGMALLKTVMDSNKL
;
A
#
# COMPACT_ATOMS: atom_id res chain seq x y z
N MET A 1 -20.69 16.70 48.76
CA MET A 1 -21.37 15.40 48.57
C MET A 1 -20.77 14.74 47.34
N LEU A 2 -19.99 13.66 47.51
CA LEU A 2 -19.41 12.94 46.38
C LEU A 2 -20.49 12.03 45.76
N PRO A 3 -20.60 11.96 44.42
CA PRO A 3 -21.59 11.11 43.77
C PRO A 3 -21.25 9.64 44.01
N THR A 4 -22.16 8.93 44.67
CA THR A 4 -22.12 7.48 44.87
C THR A 4 -22.17 6.80 43.51
N THR A 5 -21.01 6.36 43.01
CA THR A 5 -20.95 5.50 41.84
C THR A 5 -21.55 4.15 42.25
N THR A 6 -22.77 3.86 41.80
CA THR A 6 -23.40 2.56 42.00
C THR A 6 -22.59 1.54 41.20
N ALA A 7 -21.67 0.84 41.87
CA ALA A 7 -20.90 -0.23 41.28
C ALA A 7 -21.85 -1.37 40.91
N THR A 8 -22.40 -1.32 39.70
CA THR A 8 -23.24 -2.38 39.15
C THR A 8 -22.40 -3.65 39.06
N SER A 9 -22.92 -4.77 39.59
CA SER A 9 -22.27 -6.09 39.52
C SER A 9 -21.95 -6.46 38.06
N PRO A 10 -20.88 -7.24 37.81
CA PRO A 10 -20.46 -7.60 36.45
C PRO A 10 -21.58 -8.28 35.65
N GLU A 11 -22.36 -9.16 36.29
CA GLU A 11 -23.51 -9.83 35.67
C GLU A 11 -24.59 -8.86 35.20
N ASN A 12 -24.88 -7.83 36.01
CA ASN A 12 -25.85 -6.81 35.64
C ASN A 12 -25.34 -5.92 34.49
N ARG A 13 -24.03 -5.74 34.35
CA ARG A 13 -23.45 -5.02 33.19
C ARG A 13 -23.62 -5.82 31.91
N GLU A 14 -23.36 -7.11 31.94
CA GLU A 14 -23.52 -8.00 30.79
C GLU A 14 -24.98 -8.11 30.35
N HIS A 15 -25.90 -8.20 31.32
CA HIS A 15 -27.33 -8.22 31.04
C HIS A 15 -27.81 -6.90 30.41
N ASN A 16 -27.36 -5.75 30.94
CA ASN A 16 -27.67 -4.44 30.36
C ASN A 16 -27.12 -4.28 28.93
N GLN A 17 -25.91 -4.77 28.66
CA GLN A 17 -25.33 -4.77 27.32
C GLN A 17 -26.14 -5.63 26.34
N TYR A 18 -26.57 -6.83 26.77
CA TYR A 18 -27.44 -7.68 25.97
C TYR A 18 -28.74 -6.95 25.59
N LEU A 19 -29.41 -6.30 26.55
CA LEU A 19 -30.64 -5.56 26.28
C LEU A 19 -30.42 -4.43 25.25
N LEU A 20 -29.31 -3.70 25.38
CA LEU A 20 -28.96 -2.61 24.46
C LEU A 20 -28.73 -3.13 23.03
N ILE A 21 -27.97 -4.22 22.89
CA ILE A 21 -27.67 -4.84 21.58
C ILE A 21 -28.95 -5.40 20.97
N ARG A 22 -29.73 -6.17 21.74
CA ARG A 22 -30.99 -6.76 21.28
C ARG A 22 -31.97 -5.70 20.79
N ASN A 23 -32.14 -4.61 21.54
CA ASN A 23 -33.04 -3.53 21.18
C ASN A 23 -32.56 -2.79 19.91
N SER A 24 -31.25 -2.57 19.81
CA SER A 24 -30.65 -1.95 18.62
C SER A 24 -30.82 -2.83 17.38
N MET A 25 -30.56 -4.14 17.50
CA MET A 25 -30.72 -5.10 16.42
C MET A 25 -32.18 -5.27 16.00
N ARG A 26 -33.13 -5.25 16.93
CA ARG A 26 -34.57 -5.26 16.60
C ARG A 26 -35.00 -4.02 15.81
N ARG A 27 -34.44 -2.85 16.13
CA ARG A 27 -34.77 -1.60 15.45
C ARG A 27 -34.16 -1.52 14.06
N LEU A 28 -32.90 -1.92 13.91
CA LEU A 28 -32.15 -1.78 12.66
C LEU A 28 -32.32 -2.99 11.72
N PHE A 29 -32.42 -4.20 12.27
CA PHE A 29 -32.41 -5.46 11.54
C PHE A 29 -33.42 -6.46 12.13
N PRO A 30 -34.74 -6.20 11.99
CA PRO A 30 -35.79 -6.98 12.64
C PRO A 30 -35.86 -8.46 12.20
N LEU A 31 -35.37 -8.77 11.00
CA LEU A 31 -35.32 -10.13 10.46
C LEU A 31 -34.04 -10.90 10.85
N SER A 32 -33.08 -10.26 11.50
CA SER A 32 -31.84 -10.93 11.92
C SER A 32 -32.08 -11.93 13.06
N ASP A 33 -31.35 -13.04 13.06
CA ASP A 33 -31.40 -14.03 14.14
C ASP A 33 -30.95 -13.44 15.48
N VAL A 34 -29.99 -12.50 15.44
CA VAL A 34 -29.48 -11.76 16.61
C VAL A 34 -30.58 -10.97 17.33
N ALA A 35 -31.55 -10.44 16.59
CA ALA A 35 -32.70 -9.74 17.19
C ALA A 35 -33.64 -10.66 17.98
N ARG A 36 -33.56 -11.97 17.72
CA ARG A 36 -34.37 -13.02 18.36
C ARG A 36 -33.62 -13.77 19.47
N TRP A 37 -32.31 -13.57 19.61
CA TRP A 37 -31.49 -14.25 20.61
C TRP A 37 -31.98 -14.04 22.04
N THR A 38 -31.91 -15.12 22.80
CA THR A 38 -32.00 -15.16 24.26
C THR A 38 -30.69 -14.73 24.90
N TYR A 39 -30.72 -14.41 26.20
CA TYR A 39 -29.51 -14.01 26.93
C TYR A 39 -28.45 -15.13 26.95
N ALA A 40 -28.88 -16.39 27.02
CA ALA A 40 -27.98 -17.54 26.99
C ALA A 40 -27.25 -17.68 25.64
N GLU A 41 -27.97 -17.51 24.54
CA GLU A 41 -27.39 -17.55 23.18
C GLU A 41 -26.40 -16.38 22.96
N TYR A 42 -26.72 -15.20 23.49
CA TYR A 42 -25.80 -14.05 23.45
C TYR A 42 -24.48 -14.33 24.21
N ILE A 43 -24.55 -14.92 25.40
CA ILE A 43 -23.35 -15.30 26.16
C ILE A 43 -22.55 -16.37 25.41
N GLN A 44 -23.23 -17.36 24.82
CA GLN A 44 -22.56 -18.41 24.07
C GLN A 44 -21.82 -17.83 22.86
N HIS A 45 -22.48 -16.98 22.08
CA HIS A 45 -21.85 -16.30 20.95
C HIS A 45 -20.63 -15.47 21.37
N ARG A 46 -20.69 -14.78 22.51
CA ARG A 46 -19.54 -14.04 23.06
C ARG A 46 -18.37 -14.96 23.40
N LYS A 47 -18.63 -16.14 23.96
CA LYS A 47 -17.61 -17.15 24.21
C LYS A 47 -17.03 -17.69 22.90
N ASP A 48 -17.88 -17.90 21.90
CA ASP A 48 -17.45 -18.37 20.58
C ASP A 48 -16.57 -17.33 19.87
N ILE A 49 -16.90 -16.03 19.94
CA ILE A 49 -16.04 -14.95 19.42
C ILE A 49 -14.66 -14.98 20.08
N LEU A 50 -14.61 -15.09 21.41
CA LEU A 50 -13.34 -15.12 22.14
C LEU A 50 -12.52 -16.35 21.77
N LYS A 51 -13.16 -17.50 21.56
CA LYS A 51 -12.52 -18.72 21.09
C LYS A 51 -11.97 -18.55 19.68
N ASP A 52 -12.76 -17.99 18.77
CA ASP A 52 -12.33 -17.73 17.39
C ASP A 52 -11.15 -16.74 17.33
N GLU A 53 -11.14 -15.72 18.19
CA GLU A 53 -10.01 -14.80 18.33
C GLU A 53 -8.75 -15.53 18.82
N GLN A 54 -8.88 -16.40 19.82
CA GLN A 54 -7.78 -17.24 20.30
C GLN A 54 -7.25 -18.16 19.19
N ASP A 55 -8.14 -18.82 18.46
CA ASP A 55 -7.76 -19.72 17.36
C ASP A 55 -7.08 -18.97 16.22
N ARG A 56 -7.55 -17.77 15.86
CA ARG A 56 -6.89 -16.90 14.87
C ARG A 56 -5.51 -16.45 15.31
N LEU A 57 -5.34 -16.10 16.59
CA LEU A 57 -4.04 -15.72 17.14
C LEU A 57 -3.08 -16.91 17.17
N ALA A 58 -3.56 -18.09 17.56
CA ALA A 58 -2.79 -19.32 17.53
C ALA A 58 -2.34 -19.68 16.11
N ALA A 59 -3.22 -19.57 15.12
CA ALA A 59 -2.87 -19.80 13.72
C ALA A 59 -1.82 -18.81 13.20
N LYS A 60 -1.94 -17.52 13.55
CA LYS A 60 -0.93 -16.50 13.20
C LYS A 60 0.42 -16.77 13.85
N LEU A 61 0.44 -17.19 15.12
CA LEU A 61 1.67 -17.58 15.81
C LEU A 61 2.30 -18.79 15.15
N ALA A 62 1.53 -19.84 14.88
CA ALA A 62 2.03 -21.03 14.19
C ALA A 62 2.55 -20.72 12.77
N GLN A 63 1.92 -19.78 12.05
CA GLN A 63 2.44 -19.31 10.77
C GLN A 63 3.76 -18.57 10.94
N LYS A 64 3.86 -17.66 11.91
CA LYS A 64 5.09 -16.91 12.20
C LYS A 64 6.23 -17.83 12.64
N GLU A 65 5.95 -18.88 13.41
CA GLU A 65 6.92 -19.90 13.80
C GLU A 65 7.41 -20.72 12.59
N LYS A 66 6.51 -21.08 11.67
CA LYS A 66 6.88 -21.72 10.39
C LYS A 66 7.73 -20.79 9.54
N GLU A 67 7.36 -19.52 9.42
CA GLU A 67 8.13 -18.48 8.71
C GLU A 67 9.51 -18.28 9.35
N ALA A 68 9.63 -18.33 10.68
CA ALA A 68 10.91 -18.25 11.38
C ALA A 68 11.78 -19.50 11.19
N THR A 69 11.16 -20.68 11.02
CA THR A 69 11.86 -21.94 10.76
C THR A 69 12.34 -22.03 9.31
N LEU A 70 11.63 -21.38 8.39
CA LEU A 70 12.07 -21.20 7.02
C LEU A 70 13.28 -20.26 7.02
N ASN A 71 14.49 -20.85 6.98
CA ASN A 71 15.74 -20.15 6.66
C ASN A 71 15.73 -19.66 5.20
N LEU A 72 14.78 -18.79 4.86
CA LEU A 72 14.83 -18.03 3.62
C LEU A 72 16.02 -17.08 3.76
N GLN A 73 16.98 -17.21 2.84
CA GLN A 73 18.00 -16.18 2.77
C GLN A 73 17.29 -14.85 2.51
N PRO A 74 17.62 -13.79 3.27
CA PRO A 74 17.04 -12.48 3.02
C PRO A 74 17.29 -12.14 1.56
N ILE A 75 16.27 -11.63 0.86
CA ILE A 75 16.46 -11.10 -0.49
C ILE A 75 17.45 -9.95 -0.35
N MET A 76 18.68 -10.23 -0.74
CA MET A 76 19.76 -9.26 -0.71
C MET A 76 19.50 -8.26 -1.84
N PRO A 77 19.57 -6.94 -1.58
CA PRO A 77 19.63 -5.97 -2.67
C PRO A 77 20.74 -6.39 -3.64
N ALA A 78 20.49 -6.37 -4.95
CA ALA A 78 21.40 -6.88 -5.98
C ALA A 78 22.82 -6.25 -5.94
N PHE A 79 22.98 -5.15 -5.22
CA PHE A 79 24.22 -4.39 -5.08
C PHE A 79 24.79 -4.34 -3.65
N ARG A 80 24.23 -5.07 -2.68
CA ARG A 80 24.64 -4.97 -1.26
C ARG A 80 26.13 -5.19 -1.01
N ASP A 81 26.76 -6.11 -1.74
CA ASP A 81 28.18 -6.46 -1.60
C ASP A 81 29.03 -6.05 -2.80
N LYS A 82 28.41 -5.42 -3.81
CA LYS A 82 29.15 -4.91 -4.96
C LYS A 82 29.69 -3.53 -4.59
N LYS A 83 31.02 -3.42 -4.51
CA LYS A 83 31.67 -2.11 -4.53
C LYS A 83 31.28 -1.43 -5.84
N ILE A 84 30.31 -0.53 -5.76
CA ILE A 84 30.06 0.43 -6.83
C ILE A 84 31.41 1.13 -7.04
N PRO A 85 32.00 1.08 -8.25
CA PRO A 85 33.29 1.71 -8.50
C PRO A 85 33.25 3.15 -7.98
N GLU A 86 34.34 3.63 -7.38
CA GLU A 86 34.39 4.97 -6.75
C GLU A 86 33.91 6.10 -7.68
N PHE A 87 34.00 5.89 -8.99
CA PHE A 87 33.46 6.76 -10.02
C PHE A 87 31.91 6.90 -10.00
N TYR A 88 31.19 5.81 -9.72
CA TYR A 88 29.72 5.77 -9.67
C TYR A 88 29.16 5.91 -8.24
N GLY A 89 30.00 5.76 -7.20
CA GLY A 89 29.59 5.91 -5.80
C GLY A 89 28.91 7.25 -5.50
N PRO A 90 29.49 8.41 -5.88
CA PRO A 90 28.86 9.71 -5.72
C PRO A 90 27.57 9.88 -6.54
N LEU A 91 27.48 9.22 -7.71
CA LEU A 91 26.31 9.27 -8.58
C LEU A 91 25.12 8.47 -8.05
N LEU A 92 25.36 7.44 -7.22
CA LEU A 92 24.32 6.54 -6.70
C LEU A 92 24.00 6.73 -5.21
N TYR A 93 24.90 7.33 -4.43
CA TYR A 93 24.72 7.53 -2.98
C TYR A 93 24.66 8.99 -2.54
N GLY A 94 24.94 9.96 -3.42
CA GLY A 94 24.89 11.40 -3.12
C GLY A 94 24.05 12.24 -4.07
N ALA A 95 23.44 11.62 -5.08
CA ALA A 95 22.50 12.24 -5.99
C ALA A 95 21.20 11.43 -5.92
N SER A 96 20.05 12.10 -6.05
CA SER A 96 18.70 11.53 -6.11
C SER A 96 18.49 10.61 -7.32
N ARG A 97 19.34 9.58 -7.50
CA ARG A 97 19.43 8.68 -8.66
C ARG A 97 19.31 7.22 -8.24
N GLY A 98 18.59 6.46 -9.05
CA GLY A 98 18.29 5.06 -8.80
C GLY A 98 19.36 4.11 -9.33
N ALA A 99 19.32 2.86 -8.89
CA ALA A 99 20.21 1.82 -9.40
C ALA A 99 19.92 1.42 -10.85
N VAL A 100 18.72 1.72 -11.35
CA VAL A 100 18.30 1.45 -12.73
C VAL A 100 18.68 2.66 -13.58
N LEU A 101 19.63 2.48 -14.50
CA LEU A 101 20.10 3.49 -15.47
C LEU A 101 20.65 4.79 -14.85
N CYS A 102 20.83 4.87 -13.53
CA CYS A 102 21.20 6.08 -12.81
C CYS A 102 20.21 7.25 -13.06
N GLU A 103 18.95 6.95 -13.39
CA GLU A 103 17.90 7.96 -13.60
C GLU A 103 17.52 8.63 -12.27
N PRO A 104 17.14 9.92 -12.28
CA PRO A 104 16.70 10.58 -11.06
C PRO A 104 15.38 9.98 -10.59
N THR A 105 15.29 9.69 -9.29
CA THR A 105 14.13 9.02 -8.68
C THR A 105 14.03 9.28 -7.18
N ILE A 106 12.81 9.30 -6.66
CA ILE A 106 12.53 9.31 -5.21
C ILE A 106 12.79 7.96 -4.53
N TRP A 107 12.96 6.87 -5.31
CA TRP A 107 13.15 5.52 -4.79
C TRP A 107 14.62 5.18 -4.48
N CYS A 108 15.36 6.15 -3.93
CA CYS A 108 16.77 6.00 -3.58
C CYS A 108 17.07 6.51 -2.16
N GLN A 109 18.21 6.09 -1.62
CA GLN A 109 18.69 6.58 -0.33
C GLN A 109 19.23 8.00 -0.51
N GLY A 110 18.69 8.96 0.24
CA GLY A 110 19.07 10.37 0.07
C GLY A 110 18.36 11.08 -1.08
N TRP A 111 17.15 10.65 -1.48
CA TRP A 111 16.36 11.27 -2.54
C TRP A 111 16.10 12.79 -2.36
N GLU A 112 16.15 13.27 -1.13
CA GLU A 112 16.04 14.71 -0.81
C GLU A 112 17.26 15.49 -1.31
N GLN A 113 18.41 14.83 -1.42
CA GLN A 113 19.67 15.42 -1.86
C GLN A 113 19.66 15.58 -3.38
N GLY A 114 19.45 16.81 -3.84
CA GLY A 114 19.41 17.15 -5.27
C GLY A 114 18.00 17.41 -5.83
N LYS A 115 16.95 17.32 -4.99
CA LYS A 115 15.62 17.80 -5.37
C LYS A 115 15.47 19.27 -4.97
N GLU A 116 15.13 20.13 -5.93
CA GLU A 116 14.96 21.57 -5.69
C GLU A 116 13.80 21.86 -4.72
N GLU A 117 12.70 21.14 -4.89
CA GLU A 117 11.48 21.34 -4.11
C GLU A 117 10.93 20.02 -3.56
N ILE A 118 10.65 20.00 -2.27
CA ILE A 118 10.07 18.86 -1.57
C ILE A 118 8.67 19.26 -1.12
N ALA A 119 7.66 18.53 -1.61
CA ALA A 119 6.28 18.74 -1.19
C ALA A 119 6.13 18.42 0.30
N PRO A 120 5.34 19.22 1.05
CA PRO A 120 4.90 18.82 2.37
C PRO A 120 4.02 17.57 2.28
N TRP A 121 3.93 16.84 3.39
CA TRP A 121 3.01 15.72 3.50
C TRP A 121 1.56 16.22 3.32
N PRO A 122 0.70 15.50 2.56
CA PRO A 122 -0.65 15.95 2.29
C PRO A 122 -1.48 16.13 3.56
N THR A 123 -2.35 17.13 3.54
CA THR A 123 -3.27 17.39 4.64
C THR A 123 -4.37 16.31 4.73
N TRP A 124 -5.05 16.23 5.87
CA TRP A 124 -6.18 15.31 6.01
C TRP A 124 -7.30 15.55 4.98
N GLN A 125 -7.54 16.82 4.64
CA GLN A 125 -8.54 17.21 3.66
C GLN A 125 -8.17 16.73 2.25
N GLU A 126 -6.90 16.86 1.87
CA GLU A 126 -6.38 16.32 0.61
C GLU A 126 -6.50 14.81 0.54
N MET A 127 -6.08 14.10 1.59
CA MET A 127 -6.17 12.64 1.65
C MET A 127 -7.62 12.15 1.55
N LYS A 128 -8.57 12.84 2.20
CA LYS A 128 -9.99 12.53 2.11
C LYS A 128 -10.55 12.77 0.70
N TRP A 129 -10.21 13.89 0.08
CA TRP A 129 -10.72 14.27 -1.24
C TRP A 129 -10.15 13.38 -2.35
N GLU A 130 -8.82 13.25 -2.42
CA GLU A 130 -8.12 12.49 -3.47
C GLU A 130 -8.20 10.97 -3.25
N GLY A 131 -8.37 10.54 -2.00
CA GLY A 131 -8.52 9.13 -1.61
C GLY A 131 -9.98 8.70 -1.53
N ASP A 132 -10.59 8.85 -0.35
CA ASP A 132 -11.85 8.18 0.00
C ASP A 132 -13.06 8.72 -0.76
N ASP A 133 -13.13 10.01 -1.02
CA ASP A 133 -14.23 10.60 -1.80
C ASP A 133 -14.07 10.33 -3.29
N ARG A 134 -12.83 10.29 -3.81
CA ARG A 134 -12.56 9.91 -5.20
C ARG A 134 -12.77 8.42 -5.46
N ALA A 135 -12.55 7.57 -4.46
CA ALA A 135 -12.84 6.13 -4.57
C ALA A 135 -14.32 5.83 -4.83
N LYS A 136 -15.24 6.75 -4.47
CA LYS A 136 -16.67 6.63 -4.78
C LYS A 136 -17.00 7.01 -6.24
N THR A 137 -16.04 7.58 -6.96
CA THR A 137 -16.13 7.90 -8.39
C THR A 137 -15.56 6.75 -9.22
N HIS A 138 -15.88 6.72 -10.52
CA HIS A 138 -15.34 5.71 -11.46
C HIS A 138 -13.84 5.86 -11.77
N VAL A 139 -13.15 6.82 -11.16
CA VAL A 139 -11.75 7.14 -11.45
C VAL A 139 -10.80 6.31 -10.55
N GLY A 140 -11.26 5.81 -9.41
CA GLY A 140 -10.46 4.99 -8.47
C GLY A 140 -9.88 5.79 -7.30
N ARG A 141 -9.09 5.10 -6.46
CA ARG A 141 -8.44 5.67 -5.26
C ARG A 141 -6.98 5.98 -5.58
N PHE A 142 -6.58 7.25 -5.46
CA PHE A 142 -5.19 7.67 -5.63
C PHE A 142 -4.67 8.36 -4.38
N LEU A 143 -3.35 8.33 -4.20
CA LEU A 143 -2.70 9.20 -3.23
C LEU A 143 -2.74 10.65 -3.76
N PRO A 144 -2.85 11.66 -2.87
CA PRO A 144 -2.73 13.05 -3.26
C PRO A 144 -1.43 13.29 -4.02
N LEU A 145 -1.50 14.02 -5.12
CA LEU A 145 -0.32 14.37 -5.90
C LEU A 145 0.54 15.36 -5.10
N PRO A 146 1.88 15.26 -5.13
CA PRO A 146 2.79 16.21 -4.49
C PRO A 146 2.54 17.63 -5.03
N ARG A 147 2.43 18.61 -4.12
CA ARG A 147 2.15 20.03 -4.45
C ARG A 147 3.20 20.96 -3.88
N GLU A 148 3.33 22.13 -4.49
CA GLU A 148 4.21 23.19 -4.00
C GLU A 148 3.81 23.65 -2.59
N PRO A 149 4.77 24.02 -1.73
CA PRO A 149 4.45 24.66 -0.47
C PRO A 149 3.78 26.02 -0.72
N GLY A 150 2.54 26.16 -0.27
CA GLY A 150 1.74 27.37 -0.45
C GLY A 150 1.81 28.35 0.71
N PRO A 151 1.52 29.64 0.49
CA PRO A 151 1.34 30.60 1.57
C PRO A 151 0.14 30.24 2.45
N GLU A 152 0.20 30.62 3.73
CA GLU A 152 -0.91 30.41 4.67
C GLU A 152 -2.20 31.05 4.15
N GLY A 153 -3.28 30.26 4.09
CA GLY A 153 -4.60 30.71 3.64
C GLY A 153 -4.92 30.42 2.17
N LEU A 154 -3.95 29.99 1.36
CA LEU A 154 -4.24 29.51 0.01
C LEU A 154 -4.78 28.07 0.06
N HIS A 155 -5.86 27.80 -0.65
CA HIS A 155 -6.46 26.46 -0.65
C HIS A 155 -5.57 25.48 -1.43
N TRP A 156 -5.37 24.27 -0.92
CA TRP A 156 -4.47 23.28 -1.53
C TRP A 156 -4.82 22.94 -2.99
N GLN A 157 -6.09 23.04 -3.39
CA GLN A 157 -6.52 22.79 -4.77
C GLN A 157 -5.96 23.82 -5.76
N GLN A 158 -5.59 25.00 -5.28
CA GLN A 158 -5.02 26.08 -6.08
C GLN A 158 -3.49 25.96 -6.18
N LEU A 159 -2.86 25.09 -5.39
CA LEU A 159 -1.42 24.84 -5.44
C LEU A 159 -1.07 24.00 -6.65
N SER A 160 -0.04 24.43 -7.37
CA SER A 160 0.56 23.69 -8.47
C SER A 160 1.11 22.36 -7.99
N ARG A 161 1.07 21.37 -8.88
CA ARG A 161 1.68 20.06 -8.63
C ARG A 161 3.17 20.16 -8.87
N LEU A 162 3.97 19.58 -7.98
CA LEU A 162 5.40 19.49 -8.22
C LEU A 162 5.68 18.55 -9.41
N PRO A 163 6.66 18.90 -10.26
CA PRO A 163 7.10 17.99 -11.30
C PRO A 163 7.67 16.71 -10.67
N GLN A 164 7.24 15.57 -11.21
CA GLN A 164 7.80 14.26 -10.86
C GLN A 164 8.97 13.98 -11.80
N TYR A 165 9.93 13.16 -11.34
CA TYR A 165 10.95 12.67 -12.26
C TYR A 165 10.30 11.72 -13.28
N PRO A 166 10.78 11.67 -14.54
CA PRO A 166 10.20 10.81 -15.57
C PRO A 166 10.08 9.34 -15.16
N PHE A 167 11.01 8.85 -14.34
CA PHE A 167 11.00 7.49 -13.81
C PHE A 167 9.92 7.25 -12.73
N ASP A 168 9.51 8.32 -12.03
CA ASP A 168 8.53 8.26 -10.93
C ASP A 168 7.09 8.56 -11.38
N GLU A 169 6.91 9.03 -12.62
CA GLU A 169 5.59 9.36 -13.17
C GLU A 169 4.70 8.12 -13.29
N VAL A 170 3.65 8.06 -12.46
CA VAL A 170 2.64 7.02 -12.54
C VAL A 170 1.61 7.36 -13.62
N ALA A 171 1.23 6.36 -14.44
CA ALA A 171 0.20 6.48 -15.48
C ALA A 171 0.48 7.61 -16.49
N ARG A 172 1.74 7.75 -16.90
CA ARG A 172 2.13 8.65 -18.00
C ARG A 172 1.25 8.36 -19.22
N ILE A 173 0.59 9.39 -19.73
CA ILE A 173 -0.27 9.28 -20.92
C ILE A 173 0.67 8.95 -22.09
N PRO A 174 0.44 7.83 -22.81
CA PRO A 174 1.22 7.50 -23.99
C PRO A 174 1.19 8.65 -24.98
N THR A 175 2.36 9.01 -25.49
CA THR A 175 2.46 9.96 -26.59
C THR A 175 1.97 9.31 -27.89
N LEU A 176 1.72 10.14 -28.91
CA LEU A 176 1.40 9.65 -30.25
C LEU A 176 2.51 8.70 -30.74
N GLU A 177 3.77 9.04 -30.50
CA GLU A 177 4.91 8.18 -30.83
C GLU A 177 4.84 6.83 -30.09
N ASP A 178 4.55 6.80 -28.79
CA ASP A 178 4.42 5.55 -28.02
C ASP A 178 3.31 4.63 -28.55
N THR A 179 2.30 5.21 -29.21
CA THR A 179 1.14 4.48 -29.74
C THR A 179 1.30 4.11 -31.22
N HIS A 180 2.05 4.92 -31.98
CA HIS A 180 2.20 4.82 -33.43
C HIS A 180 3.53 4.23 -33.89
N LEU A 181 4.55 4.19 -33.03
CA LEU A 181 5.71 3.35 -33.30
C LEU A 181 5.19 1.91 -33.36
N PRO A 182 5.34 1.22 -34.50
CA PRO A 182 5.38 -0.21 -34.44
C PRO A 182 6.43 -0.53 -33.37
N VAL A 183 6.16 -1.52 -32.52
CA VAL A 183 7.30 -2.32 -32.07
C VAL A 183 7.84 -2.85 -33.39
N ASP A 184 8.84 -2.17 -33.98
CA ASP A 184 9.55 -2.72 -35.12
C ASP A 184 10.02 -4.05 -34.57
N GLU A 185 9.36 -5.12 -35.00
CA GLU A 185 9.79 -6.46 -34.69
C GLU A 185 11.22 -6.48 -35.18
N VAL A 186 12.15 -6.45 -34.22
CA VAL A 186 13.57 -6.47 -34.55
C VAL A 186 13.73 -7.72 -35.39
N ASP A 187 14.11 -7.54 -36.66
CA ASP A 187 14.34 -8.65 -37.57
C ASP A 187 15.18 -9.68 -36.82
N PHE A 188 14.78 -10.94 -36.93
CA PHE A 188 15.44 -12.07 -36.29
C PHE A 188 16.96 -12.02 -36.48
N GLU A 189 17.42 -11.62 -37.67
CA GLU A 189 18.84 -11.46 -37.98
C GLU A 189 19.50 -10.35 -37.15
N ALA A 190 18.89 -9.16 -37.09
CA ALA A 190 19.36 -8.03 -36.29
C ALA A 190 19.30 -8.31 -34.78
N GLY A 191 18.25 -8.99 -34.31
CA GLY A 191 18.10 -9.39 -32.91
C GLY A 191 19.17 -10.40 -32.50
N ALA A 192 19.49 -11.35 -33.38
CA ALA A 192 20.49 -12.37 -33.11
C ALA A 192 21.93 -11.82 -33.06
N GLU A 193 22.21 -10.74 -33.79
CA GLU A 193 23.47 -10.00 -33.71
C GLU A 193 23.58 -9.19 -32.41
N LEU A 194 22.52 -8.47 -32.02
CA LEU A 194 22.54 -7.57 -30.86
C LEU A 194 22.50 -8.28 -29.51
N ILE A 195 21.73 -9.36 -29.39
CA ILE A 195 21.49 -10.07 -28.12
C ILE A 195 22.37 -11.35 -28.02
N GLY A 196 22.85 -11.83 -29.17
CA GLY A 196 23.58 -13.09 -29.30
C GLY A 196 22.65 -14.29 -29.50
N MET A 197 22.98 -15.10 -30.52
CA MET A 197 22.25 -16.32 -30.92
C MET A 197 21.89 -17.26 -29.75
N ALA A 198 22.76 -17.38 -28.75
CA ALA A 198 22.54 -18.27 -27.61
C ALA A 198 21.37 -17.82 -26.73
N LEU A 199 21.29 -16.53 -26.39
CA LEU A 199 20.25 -16.00 -25.53
C LEU A 199 18.90 -15.97 -26.28
N LEU A 200 18.94 -15.62 -27.57
CA LEU A 200 17.75 -15.51 -28.41
C LEU A 200 17.07 -16.86 -28.64
N LYS A 201 17.87 -17.92 -28.86
CA LYS A 201 17.36 -19.30 -28.92
C LYS A 201 16.68 -19.72 -27.62
N THR A 202 17.25 -19.35 -26.48
CA THR A 202 16.71 -19.67 -25.15
C THR A 202 15.37 -18.99 -24.89
N VAL A 203 15.23 -17.72 -25.29
CA VAL A 203 13.96 -16.96 -25.18
C VAL A 203 12.88 -17.55 -26.08
N MET A 204 13.22 -17.90 -27.33
CA MET A 204 12.26 -18.51 -28.25
C MET A 204 11.80 -19.91 -27.82
N ASP A 205 12.69 -20.72 -27.27
CA ASP A 205 12.34 -22.04 -26.74
C ASP A 205 11.47 -21.95 -25.47
N SER A 206 11.56 -20.83 -24.73
CA SER A 206 10.77 -20.58 -23.52
C SER A 206 9.34 -20.06 -23.81
N ASN A 207 9.11 -19.45 -24.98
CA ASN A 207 7.81 -18.89 -25.38
C ASN A 207 6.93 -19.85 -26.21
N LYS A 208 7.32 -21.13 -26.32
CA LYS A 208 6.46 -22.19 -26.85
C LYS A 208 5.58 -22.76 -25.72
N LEU A 209 4.52 -22.03 -25.36
CA LEU A 209 3.37 -22.51 -24.60
C LEU A 209 2.09 -22.20 -25.39
#